data_AF-A0A0C9Q963-F1
#
_entry.id   AF-A0A0C9Q963-F1
#
_cell.length_a   1.000
_cell.length_b   1.000
_cell.length_c   1.000
_cell.angle_alpha   90.00
_cell.angle_beta   90.00
_cell.angle_gamma   90.00
#
_symmetry.space_group_name_H-M   'P 1'
#
loop_
_entity.id
_entity.type
_entity.pdbx_description
1 polymer ?
#
loop_
_entity_poly.entity_id
_entity_poly.type
_entity_poly.pdbx_seq_one_letter_code
_entity_poly.pdbx_strand_id
1 'polypeptide(L)'
;MLFASHFVLNKCRGINSYQVHPWVHQYMNNLLAGHQTQAVSFPDVNPSDLPENAQFSMTAGDFLEVYTESNHWDCVATCFFIDCANNVVQFIETIHNILKPGGIWINLGPLLYHFSDMPMEDSIEPSYEVVRDVILGFGFQIEKEQTRMKTRYAQNTNSMLQCEYQSVYFVCRKSKKELTYVNGTESGN
;
A
#
# COMPACT_ATOMS: atom_id res chain seq x y z
N MET A 1 4.44 -2.86 -12.94
CA MET A 1 5.18 -3.37 -11.76
C MET A 1 5.78 -4.77 -11.99
N LEU A 2 4.99 -5.78 -12.37
CA LEU A 2 5.44 -7.18 -12.44
C LEU A 2 6.68 -7.46 -13.31
N PHE A 3 6.79 -6.89 -14.52
CA PHE A 3 7.97 -7.12 -15.36
C PHE A 3 9.25 -6.53 -14.76
N ALA A 4 9.16 -5.32 -14.20
CA ALA A 4 10.30 -4.66 -13.57
C ALA A 4 10.73 -5.39 -12.29
N SER A 5 9.78 -5.81 -11.44
CA SER A 5 10.11 -6.58 -10.24
C SER A 5 10.70 -7.95 -10.57
N HIS A 6 10.16 -8.67 -11.56
CA HIS A 6 10.74 -9.93 -12.01
C HIS A 6 12.17 -9.76 -12.52
N PHE A 7 12.45 -8.68 -13.27
CA PHE A 7 13.80 -8.35 -13.72
C PHE A 7 14.74 -8.08 -12.53
N VAL A 8 14.36 -7.17 -11.62
CA VAL A 8 15.20 -6.82 -10.47
C VAL A 8 15.45 -8.03 -9.58
N LEU A 9 14.40 -8.73 -9.16
CA LEU A 9 14.49 -9.80 -8.17
C LEU A 9 15.16 -11.07 -8.71
N ASN A 10 14.98 -11.40 -10.00
CA ASN A 10 15.41 -12.70 -10.54
C ASN A 10 16.57 -12.61 -11.53
N LYS A 11 16.87 -11.42 -12.08
CA LYS A 11 17.87 -11.24 -13.15
C LYS A 11 19.01 -10.31 -12.78
N CYS A 12 18.82 -9.34 -11.89
CA CYS A 12 19.93 -8.52 -11.42
C CYS A 12 20.85 -9.33 -10.50
N ARG A 13 22.12 -9.48 -10.90
CA ARG A 13 23.16 -10.15 -10.11
C ARG A 13 24.28 -9.15 -9.82
N GLY A 14 24.35 -8.70 -8.57
CA GLY A 14 25.32 -7.71 -8.11
C GLY A 14 24.69 -6.34 -7.83
N ILE A 15 25.44 -5.55 -7.07
CA ILE A 15 25.05 -4.23 -6.59
C ILE A 15 25.43 -3.17 -7.64
N ASN A 16 24.54 -2.20 -7.88
CA ASN A 16 24.72 -1.07 -8.80
C ASN A 16 25.11 -1.49 -10.23
N SER A 17 24.66 -2.65 -10.68
CA SER A 17 25.06 -3.22 -11.97
C SER A 17 24.32 -2.63 -13.17
N TYR A 18 23.22 -1.91 -12.96
CA TYR A 18 22.42 -1.26 -14.00
C TYR A 18 22.23 0.22 -13.70
N GLN A 19 21.95 1.00 -14.74
CA GLN A 19 21.66 2.43 -14.63
C GLN A 19 20.39 2.78 -15.40
N VAL A 20 19.64 3.73 -14.85
CA VAL A 20 18.52 4.41 -15.50
C VAL A 20 18.69 5.91 -15.35
N HIS A 21 18.07 6.68 -16.25
CA HIS A 21 18.01 8.14 -16.15
C HIS A 21 16.57 8.55 -15.86
N PRO A 22 16.10 8.45 -14.61
CA PRO A 22 14.68 8.56 -14.30
C PRO A 22 14.11 9.96 -14.56
N TRP A 23 14.96 10.99 -14.62
CA TRP A 23 14.50 12.39 -14.69
C TRP A 23 14.51 13.00 -16.09
N VAL A 24 14.87 12.24 -17.13
CA VAL A 24 15.04 12.78 -18.51
C VAL A 24 13.76 13.41 -19.07
N HIS A 25 12.60 12.95 -18.62
CA HIS A 25 11.29 13.44 -19.04
C HIS A 25 10.86 14.72 -18.29
N GLN A 26 11.56 15.13 -17.24
CA GLN A 26 11.24 16.32 -16.46
C GLN A 26 12.01 17.52 -17.01
N TYR A 27 11.39 18.29 -17.92
CA TYR A 27 12.02 19.46 -18.57
C TYR A 27 11.91 20.76 -17.75
N MET A 28 10.98 20.82 -16.80
CA MET A 28 10.70 21.98 -15.95
C MET A 28 11.27 21.80 -14.54
N ASN A 29 11.43 22.91 -13.81
CA ASN A 29 11.93 22.94 -12.43
C ASN A 29 13.34 22.34 -12.26
N ASN A 30 14.19 22.43 -13.30
CA ASN A 30 15.58 22.03 -13.20
C ASN A 30 16.47 23.22 -12.87
N LEU A 31 17.19 23.16 -11.75
CA LEU A 31 18.18 24.18 -11.39
C LEU A 31 19.40 24.15 -12.32
N LEU A 32 19.83 22.95 -12.70
CA LEU A 32 20.96 22.70 -13.60
C LEU A 32 20.53 21.71 -14.68
N ALA A 33 20.99 21.91 -15.92
CA ALA A 33 20.70 20.99 -17.03
C ALA A 33 21.14 19.55 -16.74
N GLY A 34 22.26 19.38 -16.02
CA GLY A 34 22.77 18.06 -15.63
C GLY A 34 21.87 17.27 -14.66
N HIS A 35 20.97 17.93 -13.93
CA HIS A 35 20.03 17.23 -13.04
C HIS A 35 19.01 16.39 -13.83
N GLN A 36 18.64 16.84 -15.03
CA GLN A 36 17.68 16.15 -15.88
C GLN A 36 18.25 14.83 -16.43
N THR A 37 19.53 14.80 -16.78
CA THR A 37 20.19 13.64 -17.38
C THR A 37 20.95 12.79 -16.36
N GLN A 38 20.77 13.04 -15.06
CA GLN A 38 21.45 12.29 -14.01
C GLN A 38 21.07 10.81 -14.05
N ALA A 39 22.09 9.94 -14.01
CA ALA A 39 21.93 8.50 -13.89
C ALA A 39 21.71 8.09 -12.43
N VAL A 40 20.89 7.06 -12.21
CA VAL A 40 20.71 6.36 -10.93
C VAL A 40 21.06 4.90 -11.15
N SER A 41 21.94 4.36 -10.30
CA SER A 41 22.35 2.96 -10.36
C SER A 41 21.46 2.08 -9.49
N PHE A 42 21.24 0.82 -9.90
CA PHE A 42 20.45 -0.17 -9.15
C PHE A 42 20.89 -1.61 -9.51
N PRO A 43 20.53 -2.62 -8.71
CA PRO A 43 19.97 -2.53 -7.37
C PRO A 43 21.04 -2.15 -6.33
N ASP A 44 20.69 -1.39 -5.29
CA ASP A 44 21.61 -0.95 -4.23
C ASP A 44 22.00 -2.06 -3.25
N VAL A 45 21.22 -3.13 -3.22
CA VAL A 45 21.49 -4.39 -2.53
C VAL A 45 21.38 -5.56 -3.51
N ASN A 46 22.04 -6.69 -3.25
CA ASN A 46 21.87 -7.87 -4.08
C ASN A 46 20.54 -8.57 -3.72
N PRO A 47 19.56 -8.66 -4.64
CA PRO A 47 18.26 -9.26 -4.32
C PRO A 47 18.33 -10.76 -4.00
N SER A 48 19.43 -11.42 -4.36
CA SER A 48 19.67 -12.84 -4.06
C SER A 48 20.30 -13.09 -2.69
N ASP A 49 20.67 -12.04 -1.92
CA ASP A 49 21.25 -12.18 -0.58
C ASP A 49 20.16 -12.41 0.48
N LEU A 50 19.31 -13.41 0.24
CA LEU A 50 18.29 -13.87 1.17
C LEU A 50 18.84 -14.99 2.06
N PRO A 51 18.43 -15.07 3.35
CA PRO A 51 18.70 -16.24 4.18
C PRO A 51 18.20 -17.54 3.51
N GLU A 52 18.90 -18.66 3.73
CA GLU A 52 18.55 -19.96 3.09
C GLU A 52 17.11 -20.41 3.37
N ASN A 53 16.55 -20.03 4.52
CA ASN A 53 15.20 -20.37 4.96
C ASN A 53 14.17 -19.27 4.68
N ALA A 54 14.52 -18.23 3.93
CA ALA A 54 13.60 -17.15 3.61
C ALA A 54 12.47 -17.63 2.69
N GLN A 55 11.23 -17.37 3.09
CA GLN A 55 10.04 -17.62 2.28
C GLN A 55 9.56 -16.30 1.68
N PHE A 56 10.04 -15.99 0.48
CA PHE A 56 9.69 -14.78 -0.25
C PHE A 56 9.04 -15.12 -1.60
N SER A 57 7.87 -14.53 -1.87
CA SER A 57 7.09 -14.78 -3.08
C SER A 57 6.38 -13.51 -3.55
N MET A 58 6.00 -13.49 -4.81
CA MET A 58 5.23 -12.41 -5.42
C MET A 58 4.14 -12.99 -6.32
N THR A 59 2.92 -12.46 -6.20
CA THR A 59 1.75 -12.92 -6.95
C THR A 59 1.29 -11.85 -7.94
N ALA A 60 0.79 -12.28 -9.10
CA ALA A 60 0.19 -11.41 -10.10
C ALA A 60 -1.33 -11.52 -10.06
N GLY A 61 -2.04 -10.40 -10.02
CA GLY A 61 -3.50 -10.33 -10.07
C GLY A 61 -4.04 -9.15 -9.28
N ASP A 62 -5.36 -8.98 -9.31
CA ASP A 62 -6.08 -8.03 -8.46
C ASP A 62 -6.07 -8.54 -7.01
N PHE A 63 -5.81 -7.64 -6.06
CA PHE A 63 -5.82 -7.96 -4.63
C PHE A 63 -7.14 -8.58 -4.17
N LEU A 64 -8.28 -8.06 -4.64
CA LEU A 64 -9.61 -8.52 -4.26
C LEU A 64 -9.95 -9.90 -4.84
N GLU A 65 -9.39 -10.23 -6.00
CA GLU A 65 -9.63 -11.53 -6.66
C GLU A 65 -8.69 -12.63 -6.18
N VAL A 66 -7.44 -12.27 -5.88
CA VAL A 66 -6.39 -13.23 -5.50
C VAL A 66 -6.53 -13.67 -4.04
N TYR A 67 -6.83 -12.74 -3.13
CA TYR A 67 -6.82 -13.03 -1.69
C TYR A 67 -8.24 -13.20 -1.15
N THR A 68 -8.79 -14.40 -1.35
CA THR A 68 -10.17 -14.75 -0.95
C THR A 68 -10.24 -15.65 0.28
N GLU A 69 -9.13 -16.32 0.64
CA GLU A 69 -9.08 -17.24 1.78
C GLU A 69 -9.12 -16.49 3.12
N SER A 70 -10.19 -16.73 3.89
CA SER A 70 -10.39 -16.11 5.20
C SER A 70 -9.38 -16.62 6.23
N ASN A 71 -8.98 -15.74 7.16
CA ASN A 71 -8.14 -16.09 8.31
C ASN A 71 -6.81 -16.77 7.94
N HIS A 72 -6.18 -16.34 6.84
CA HIS A 72 -4.94 -16.94 6.35
C HIS A 72 -3.69 -16.17 6.77
N TRP A 73 -3.76 -14.85 6.90
CA TRP A 73 -2.59 -13.98 7.13
C TRP A 73 -2.48 -13.51 8.57
N ASP A 74 -1.28 -13.57 9.14
CA ASP A 74 -0.99 -13.02 10.47
C ASP A 74 -0.83 -11.49 10.43
N CYS A 75 -0.34 -10.96 9.30
CA CYS A 75 -0.08 -9.55 9.09
C CYS A 75 -0.37 -9.16 7.63
N VAL A 76 -1.00 -8.00 7.44
CA VAL A 76 -1.11 -7.31 6.15
C VAL A 76 -0.47 -5.94 6.28
N ALA A 77 0.40 -5.57 5.34
CA ALA A 77 1.06 -4.26 5.32
C ALA A 77 0.77 -3.54 4.01
N THR A 78 0.13 -2.38 4.09
CA THR A 78 -0.21 -1.52 2.95
C THR A 78 0.63 -0.25 2.98
N CYS A 79 1.26 0.09 1.85
CA CYS A 79 2.10 1.28 1.73
C CYS A 79 1.77 2.01 0.42
N PHE A 80 1.20 3.21 0.48
CA PHE A 80 0.69 3.95 -0.70
C PHE A 80 -0.20 3.06 -1.59
N PHE A 81 -1.19 2.40 -0.97
CA PHE A 81 -1.97 1.34 -1.61
C PHE A 81 -3.48 1.50 -1.46
N ILE A 82 -3.98 1.85 -0.26
CA ILE A 82 -5.42 1.82 0.01
C ILE A 82 -6.22 2.83 -0.83
N ASP A 83 -5.54 3.84 -1.37
CA ASP A 83 -6.07 4.88 -2.25
C ASP A 83 -6.02 4.50 -3.74
N CYS A 84 -5.52 3.31 -4.10
CA CYS A 84 -5.59 2.80 -5.47
C CYS A 84 -6.88 2.02 -5.77
N ALA A 85 -7.79 1.89 -4.80
CA ALA A 85 -9.06 1.20 -4.96
C ALA A 85 -10.13 2.10 -5.59
N ASN A 86 -11.01 1.54 -6.43
CA ASN A 86 -12.28 2.17 -6.78
C ASN A 86 -13.17 2.34 -5.53
N ASN A 87 -13.09 1.36 -4.61
CA ASN A 87 -13.81 1.39 -3.34
C ASN A 87 -12.90 0.92 -2.20
N VAL A 88 -12.40 1.87 -1.42
CA VAL A 88 -11.54 1.59 -0.26
C VAL A 88 -12.22 0.71 0.79
N VAL A 89 -13.55 0.72 0.87
CA VAL A 89 -14.30 -0.15 1.81
C VAL A 89 -14.10 -1.62 1.46
N GLN A 90 -14.05 -1.98 0.17
CA GLN A 90 -13.79 -3.37 -0.26
C GLN A 90 -12.38 -3.83 0.10
N PHE A 91 -11.41 -2.92 0.06
CA PHE A 91 -10.05 -3.21 0.53
C PHE A 91 -10.06 -3.48 2.04
N ILE A 92 -10.72 -2.64 2.84
CA ILE A 92 -10.82 -2.82 4.30
C ILE A 92 -11.51 -4.14 4.64
N GLU A 93 -12.63 -4.46 3.97
CA GLU A 93 -13.37 -5.71 4.13
C GLU A 93 -12.49 -6.92 3.80
N THR A 94 -11.79 -6.90 2.67
CA THR A 94 -10.90 -7.99 2.24
C THR A 94 -9.75 -8.17 3.23
N ILE A 95 -9.10 -7.09 3.65
CA ILE A 95 -8.03 -7.14 4.66
C ILE A 95 -8.56 -7.75 5.97
N HIS A 96 -9.76 -7.35 6.41
CA HIS A 96 -10.39 -7.94 7.57
C HIS A 96 -10.67 -9.44 7.38
N ASN A 97 -11.21 -9.85 6.23
CA ASN A 97 -11.54 -11.24 5.93
C ASN A 97 -10.29 -12.13 5.97
N ILE A 98 -9.23 -11.74 5.26
CA ILE A 98 -8.03 -12.57 5.07
C ILE A 98 -7.13 -12.62 6.30
N LEU A 99 -7.23 -11.66 7.22
CA LEU A 99 -6.48 -11.68 8.47
C LEU A 99 -7.01 -12.74 9.44
N LYS A 100 -6.11 -13.46 10.10
CA LYS A 100 -6.43 -14.35 11.23
C LYS A 100 -7.05 -13.55 12.39
N PRO A 101 -7.88 -14.18 13.26
CA PRO A 101 -8.26 -13.56 14.52
C PRO A 101 -7.03 -13.16 15.33
N GLY A 102 -6.93 -11.89 15.72
CA GLY A 102 -5.74 -11.33 16.38
C GLY A 102 -4.62 -10.89 15.43
N GLY A 103 -4.76 -11.09 14.12
CA GLY A 103 -3.83 -10.60 13.09
C GLY A 103 -3.81 -9.08 13.00
N ILE A 104 -2.74 -8.54 12.41
CA ILE A 104 -2.49 -7.10 12.36
C ILE A 104 -2.54 -6.55 10.95
N TRP A 105 -3.06 -5.34 10.81
CA TRP A 105 -2.96 -4.54 9.60
C TRP A 105 -2.15 -3.29 9.88
N ILE A 106 -1.08 -3.07 9.12
CA ILE A 106 -0.24 -1.88 9.17
C ILE A 106 -0.47 -1.09 7.88
N ASN A 107 -0.72 0.21 7.99
CA ASN A 107 -0.85 1.10 6.84
C ASN A 107 0.07 2.30 6.95
N LEU A 108 0.66 2.71 5.83
CA LEU A 108 1.33 4.01 5.66
C LEU A 108 1.00 4.58 4.28
N GLY A 109 0.25 5.68 4.20
CA GLY A 109 -0.01 6.30 2.91
C GLY A 109 -0.88 7.55 2.99
N PRO A 110 -0.94 8.33 1.90
CA PRO A 110 -1.92 9.39 1.75
C PRO A 110 -3.29 8.81 1.37
N LEU A 111 -4.23 9.69 1.00
CA LEU A 111 -5.48 9.34 0.35
C LEU A 111 -5.58 10.12 -0.97
N LEU A 112 -4.74 9.77 -1.94
CA LEU A 112 -4.80 10.31 -3.29
C LEU A 112 -5.54 9.29 -4.17
N TYR A 113 -6.87 9.35 -4.16
CA TYR A 113 -7.73 8.37 -4.82
C TYR A 113 -7.44 8.30 -6.32
N HIS A 114 -6.99 7.15 -6.79
CA HIS A 114 -6.43 6.98 -8.13
C HIS A 114 -7.43 7.30 -9.26
N PHE A 115 -8.71 6.99 -9.03
CA PHE A 115 -9.76 7.09 -10.03
C PHE A 115 -10.55 8.41 -9.96
N SER A 116 -10.21 9.34 -9.06
CA SER A 116 -11.01 10.56 -8.84
C SER A 116 -11.12 11.47 -10.06
N ASP A 117 -10.09 11.49 -10.90
CA ASP A 117 -10.02 12.31 -12.10
C ASP A 117 -10.19 11.49 -13.39
N MET A 118 -10.61 10.22 -13.31
CA MET A 118 -10.77 9.34 -14.46
C MET A 118 -12.22 9.33 -14.95
N PRO A 119 -12.52 9.86 -16.16
CA PRO A 119 -13.87 9.82 -16.71
C PRO A 119 -14.32 8.37 -16.89
N MET A 120 -15.56 8.07 -16.48
CA MET A 120 -16.22 6.75 -16.57
C MET A 120 -15.76 5.69 -15.56
N GLU A 121 -14.90 6.04 -14.59
CA GLU A 121 -14.56 5.17 -13.47
C GLU A 121 -15.36 5.57 -12.23
N ASP A 122 -15.97 4.60 -11.54
CA ASP A 122 -16.59 4.85 -10.24
C ASP A 122 -15.51 4.88 -9.16
N SER A 123 -15.55 5.90 -8.30
CA SER A 123 -14.56 6.16 -7.25
C SER A 123 -15.25 6.60 -5.97
N ILE A 124 -15.02 5.88 -4.87
CA ILE A 124 -15.49 6.23 -3.53
C ILE A 124 -14.34 6.87 -2.76
N GLU A 125 -14.50 8.15 -2.42
CA GLU A 125 -13.42 9.04 -1.98
C GLU A 125 -13.62 9.59 -0.55
N PRO A 126 -13.74 8.74 0.48
CA PRO A 126 -13.98 9.19 1.84
C PRO A 126 -12.77 9.94 2.41
N SER A 127 -13.04 10.86 3.33
CA SER A 127 -11.99 11.45 4.17
C SER A 127 -11.37 10.38 5.08
N TYR A 128 -10.19 10.65 5.64
CA TYR A 128 -9.57 9.74 6.61
C TYR A 128 -10.46 9.47 7.83
N GLU A 129 -11.25 10.45 8.28
CA GLU A 129 -12.22 10.29 9.37
C GLU A 129 -13.24 9.19 9.03
N VAL A 130 -13.81 9.22 7.84
CA VAL A 130 -14.77 8.20 7.39
C VAL A 130 -14.09 6.85 7.18
N VAL A 131 -12.89 6.81 6.60
CA VAL A 131 -12.09 5.58 6.49
C VAL A 131 -11.87 4.97 7.87
N ARG A 132 -11.47 5.78 8.86
CA ARG A 132 -11.26 5.35 10.24
C ARG A 132 -12.53 4.79 10.87
N ASP A 133 -13.68 5.40 10.64
CA ASP A 133 -14.96 4.89 11.14
C ASP A 133 -15.33 3.55 10.50
N VAL A 134 -15.08 3.38 9.19
CA VAL A 134 -15.27 2.09 8.50
C VAL A 134 -14.35 1.02 9.09
N ILE A 135 -13.08 1.33 9.32
CA ILE A 135 -12.11 0.41 9.96
C ILE A 135 -12.65 -0.08 11.31
N LEU A 136 -13.15 0.83 12.16
CA LEU A 136 -13.75 0.48 13.45
C LEU A 136 -15.05 -0.30 13.29
N GLY A 137 -15.88 0.05 12.30
CA GLY A 137 -17.14 -0.64 11.99
C GLY A 137 -16.95 -2.11 11.60
N PHE A 138 -15.86 -2.44 10.91
CA PHE A 138 -15.47 -3.84 10.63
C PHE A 138 -14.93 -4.59 11.85
N GLY A 139 -14.74 -3.92 12.99
CA GLY A 139 -14.29 -4.55 14.24
C GLY A 139 -12.77 -4.58 14.43
N PHE A 140 -12.01 -3.79 13.67
CA PHE A 140 -10.60 -3.55 13.98
C PHE A 140 -10.43 -2.72 15.24
N GLN A 141 -9.36 -3.00 15.98
CA GLN A 141 -8.92 -2.21 17.12
C GLN A 141 -7.65 -1.44 16.73
N ILE A 142 -7.71 -0.11 16.77
CA ILE A 142 -6.55 0.73 16.46
C ILE A 142 -5.58 0.68 17.65
N GLU A 143 -4.39 0.13 17.43
CA GLU A 143 -3.31 0.04 18.44
C GLU A 143 -2.37 1.24 18.38
N LYS A 144 -2.16 1.78 17.18
CA LYS A 144 -1.32 2.95 16.94
C LYS A 144 -1.89 3.76 15.78
N GLU A 145 -1.86 5.08 15.91
CA GLU A 145 -2.35 6.01 14.89
C GLU A 145 -1.49 7.27 14.93
N GLN A 146 -0.98 7.70 13.78
CA GLN A 146 -0.19 8.91 13.63
C GLN A 146 -0.50 9.56 12.29
N THR A 147 -1.09 10.76 12.34
CA THR A 147 -1.39 11.56 11.16
C THR A 147 -0.25 12.53 10.84
N ARG A 148 -0.27 13.11 9.64
CA ARG A 148 0.70 14.12 9.17
C ARG A 148 2.14 13.61 9.14
N MET A 149 2.31 12.32 8.85
CA MET A 149 3.62 11.72 8.59
C MET A 149 4.12 12.23 7.24
N LYS A 150 5.24 12.94 7.25
CA LYS A 150 5.85 13.46 6.02
C LYS A 150 6.44 12.32 5.22
N THR A 151 5.95 12.13 4.01
CA THR A 151 6.41 11.08 3.09
C THR A 151 6.53 11.62 1.68
N ARG A 152 7.50 11.11 0.92
CA ARG A 152 7.75 11.47 -0.48
C ARG A 152 7.61 10.22 -1.34
N TYR A 153 7.28 10.41 -2.61
CA TYR A 153 7.09 9.30 -3.55
C TYR A 153 7.78 9.61 -4.87
N ALA A 154 8.72 8.74 -5.28
CA ALA A 154 9.48 8.80 -6.54
C ALA A 154 9.99 10.22 -6.92
N GLN A 155 10.40 11.01 -5.94
CA GLN A 155 10.69 12.43 -6.10
C GLN A 155 12.12 12.68 -6.62
N ASN A 156 12.23 13.57 -7.61
CA ASN A 156 13.52 14.17 -7.99
C ASN A 156 13.98 15.15 -6.91
N THR A 157 15.00 14.77 -6.13
CA THR A 157 15.55 15.60 -5.04
C THR A 157 16.19 16.90 -5.53
N ASN A 158 16.54 17.00 -6.81
CA ASN A 158 17.16 18.17 -7.43
C ASN A 158 16.16 19.11 -8.12
N SER A 159 14.87 18.75 -8.14
CA SER A 159 13.80 19.57 -8.70
C SER A 159 13.54 20.80 -7.82
N MET A 160 13.28 21.97 -8.43
CA MET A 160 12.82 23.16 -7.72
C MET A 160 11.42 22.98 -7.14
N LEU A 161 10.59 22.15 -7.76
CA LEU A 161 9.27 21.76 -7.26
C LEU A 161 9.39 20.45 -6.47
N GLN A 162 8.95 20.46 -5.21
CA GLN A 162 8.94 19.30 -4.33
C GLN A 162 7.51 19.03 -3.85
N CYS A 163 6.96 17.85 -4.17
CA CYS A 163 5.70 17.34 -3.62
C CYS A 163 5.98 16.48 -2.36
N GLU A 164 5.23 16.69 -1.29
CA GLU A 164 5.30 15.92 -0.05
C GLU A 164 3.88 15.60 0.41
N TYR A 165 3.67 14.37 0.86
CA TYR A 165 2.41 13.92 1.42
C TYR A 165 2.45 14.01 2.94
N GLN A 166 1.31 14.39 3.53
CA GLN A 166 1.03 14.27 4.95
C GLN A 166 0.23 12.98 5.18
N SER A 167 0.92 11.85 5.11
CA SER A 167 0.33 10.53 5.20
C SER A 167 -0.16 10.17 6.59
N VAL A 168 -0.99 9.13 6.64
CA VAL A 168 -1.43 8.53 7.89
C VAL A 168 -0.76 7.17 8.05
N TYR A 169 -0.19 6.97 9.24
CA TYR A 169 0.33 5.70 9.71
C TYR A 169 -0.62 5.13 10.76
N PHE A 170 -1.01 3.88 10.62
CA PHE A 170 -1.71 3.18 11.69
C PHE A 170 -1.35 1.70 11.77
N VAL A 171 -1.60 1.13 12.95
CA VAL A 171 -1.59 -0.31 13.21
C VAL A 171 -2.93 -0.67 13.82
N CYS A 172 -3.63 -1.59 13.16
CA CYS A 172 -4.93 -2.11 13.57
C CYS A 172 -4.80 -3.60 13.87
N ARG A 173 -5.57 -4.11 14.83
CA ARG A 173 -5.67 -5.54 15.14
C ARG A 173 -7.08 -6.03 14.91
N LYS A 174 -7.23 -7.15 14.19
CA LYS A 174 -8.51 -7.87 14.07
C LYS A 174 -8.87 -8.51 15.41
N SER A 175 -10.10 -8.30 15.88
CA SER A 175 -10.57 -8.90 17.14
C SER A 175 -10.41 -10.43 17.14
N LYS A 176 -10.07 -11.01 18.29
CA LYS A 176 -9.99 -12.47 18.47
C LYS A 176 -11.37 -13.13 18.60
N LYS A 177 -12.41 -12.36 18.91
CA LYS A 177 -13.77 -12.86 19.03
C LYS A 177 -14.44 -12.80 17.66
N GLU A 178 -14.93 -13.92 17.16
CA GLU A 178 -15.88 -13.91 16.04
C GLU A 178 -17.09 -13.07 16.45
N LEU A 179 -17.49 -12.14 15.58
CA LEU A 179 -18.74 -11.41 15.72
C LEU A 179 -19.89 -12.42 15.58
N THR A 180 -20.36 -12.96 16.70
CA THR A 180 -21.63 -13.69 16.74
C THR A 180 -22.74 -12.68 16.52
N TYR A 181 -23.27 -12.60 15.30
CA TYR A 181 -24.53 -11.91 15.05
C TYR A 181 -25.64 -12.66 15.80
N VAL A 182 -26.05 -12.11 16.95
CA VAL A 182 -27.26 -12.58 17.64
C VAL A 182 -28.45 -12.05 16.84
N ASN A 183 -29.03 -12.89 16.00
CA ASN A 183 -30.32 -12.60 15.38
C ASN A 183 -31.36 -12.49 16.51
N GLY A 184 -31.75 -11.26 16.83
CA GLY A 184 -32.85 -10.98 17.75
C GLY A 184 -34.17 -11.40 17.13
N THR A 185 -34.54 -12.67 17.28
CA THR A 185 -35.95 -13.09 17.22
C THR A 185 -36.50 -13.10 18.63
N GLU A 186 -36.99 -11.95 19.09
CA GLU A 186 -37.99 -11.93 20.16
C GLU A 186 -39.31 -12.42 19.57
N SER A 187 -39.59 -13.71 19.72
CA SER A 187 -40.94 -14.27 19.58
C SER A 187 -41.72 -13.94 20.85
N GLY A 188 -42.49 -12.86 20.82
CA GLY A 188 -43.52 -12.59 21.83
C GLY A 188 -44.74 -13.47 21.57
N ASN A 189 -45.05 -14.34 22.54
CA ASN A 189 -46.39 -14.92 22.77
C ASN A 189 -46.95 -14.29 24.05
#